data_AF-A0AA92DP08-F1
#
_entry.id   AF-A0AA92DP08-F1
#
_cell.length_a   1.000
_cell.length_b   1.000
_cell.length_c   1.000
_cell.angle_alpha   90.00
_cell.angle_beta   90.00
_cell.angle_gamma   90.00
#
_symmetry.space_group_name_H-M   'P 1'
#
loop_
_entity.id
_entity.type
_entity.pdbx_description
1 polymer ?
#
loop_
_entity_poly.entity_id
_entity_poly.type
_entity_poly.pdbx_seq_one_letter_code
_entity_poly.pdbx_strand_id
1 'polypeptide(L)'
;MTAQPRSAPPGGASPSVVTHLPSRPPLPFDPAAPAHERGLALAAALPVPLRTVLASGRVERRPRFGDRGFDGVTEEWTPPDGVSGQHALMARRALDELTGSILAPASPDHLLARVLALLSHYPAKGTAPEVEHLVALDWAEDLGEFPAWAVDAAARTWRRTQKWRPSIAEMRALCEEACAPEWALARRLSSIAVAGSASGGDGAGEGTGHGRAGRLRALAGGAVRRMG
;
A
#
# COMPACT_ATOMS: atom_id res chain seq x y z
N MET A 1 -40.56 -63.49 35.94
CA MET A 1 -39.67 -63.34 34.76
C MET A 1 -39.97 -61.99 34.12
N THR A 2 -39.16 -60.99 34.46
CA THR A 2 -39.32 -59.57 34.13
C THR A 2 -38.61 -59.25 32.81
N ALA A 3 -39.35 -58.71 31.84
CA ALA A 3 -38.83 -58.28 30.54
C ALA A 3 -38.35 -56.82 30.59
N GLN A 4 -37.15 -56.60 30.07
CA GLN A 4 -36.37 -55.36 30.09
C GLN A 4 -36.72 -54.47 28.88
N PRO A 5 -36.85 -53.14 29.03
CA PRO A 5 -37.17 -52.25 27.91
C PRO A 5 -35.93 -51.89 27.06
N ARG A 6 -36.16 -51.75 25.74
CA ARG A 6 -35.16 -51.44 24.71
C ARG A 6 -34.70 -49.98 24.78
N SER A 7 -33.38 -49.77 24.76
CA SER A 7 -32.72 -48.46 24.67
C SER A 7 -32.90 -47.80 23.30
N ALA A 8 -33.17 -46.49 23.30
CA ALA A 8 -33.17 -45.62 22.13
C ALA A 8 -31.73 -45.21 21.73
N PRO A 9 -31.47 -44.85 20.45
CA PRO A 9 -30.15 -44.39 20.01
C PRO A 9 -29.92 -42.90 20.37
N PRO A 10 -28.66 -42.47 20.57
CA PRO A 10 -28.33 -41.08 20.87
C PRO A 10 -28.43 -40.21 19.61
N GLY A 11 -28.93 -38.99 19.81
CA GLY A 11 -29.15 -37.98 18.77
C GLY A 11 -27.86 -37.58 18.06
N GLY A 12 -27.97 -37.46 16.73
CA GLY A 12 -26.89 -36.98 15.87
C GLY A 12 -26.50 -35.54 16.21
N ALA A 13 -25.20 -35.32 16.36
CA ALA A 13 -24.62 -34.00 16.45
C ALA A 13 -24.86 -33.22 15.14
N SER A 14 -25.54 -32.09 15.24
CA SER A 14 -25.67 -31.14 14.13
C SER A 14 -24.28 -30.63 13.72
N PRO A 15 -23.90 -30.69 12.44
CA PRO A 15 -22.65 -30.08 11.99
C PRO A 15 -22.77 -28.56 12.12
N SER A 16 -21.86 -27.97 12.89
CA SER A 16 -21.69 -26.51 12.92
C SER A 16 -21.34 -26.05 11.51
N VAL A 17 -22.29 -25.39 10.85
CA VAL A 17 -22.06 -24.72 9.57
C VAL A 17 -21.12 -23.56 9.86
N VAL A 18 -19.83 -23.79 9.63
CA VAL A 18 -18.83 -22.72 9.52
C VAL A 18 -19.21 -21.96 8.26
N THR A 19 -19.97 -20.89 8.42
CA THR A 19 -20.28 -19.95 7.34
C THR A 19 -18.96 -19.28 6.95
N HIS A 20 -18.23 -19.90 6.01
CA HIS A 20 -17.12 -19.26 5.33
C HIS A 20 -17.67 -17.96 4.73
N LEU A 21 -17.21 -16.81 5.24
CA LEU A 21 -17.47 -15.54 4.57
C LEU A 21 -17.00 -15.70 3.12
N PRO A 22 -17.81 -15.31 2.13
CA PRO A 22 -17.41 -15.40 0.74
C PRO A 22 -16.12 -14.62 0.54
N SER A 23 -15.08 -15.30 0.08
CA SER A 23 -13.81 -14.68 -0.28
C SER A 23 -14.08 -13.60 -1.33
N ARG A 24 -13.79 -12.35 -0.98
CA ARG A 24 -13.89 -11.24 -1.92
C ARG A 24 -12.96 -11.53 -3.11
N PRO A 25 -13.39 -11.30 -4.37
CA PRO A 25 -12.47 -11.39 -5.50
C PRO A 25 -11.31 -10.40 -5.28
N PRO A 26 -10.08 -10.78 -5.66
CA PRO A 26 -8.91 -9.92 -5.48
C PRO A 26 -9.10 -8.58 -6.19
N LEU A 27 -8.50 -7.52 -5.65
CA LEU A 27 -8.52 -6.20 -6.30
C LEU A 27 -7.98 -6.30 -7.74
N PRO A 28 -8.70 -5.74 -8.73
CA PRO A 28 -8.22 -5.72 -10.11
C PRO A 28 -7.03 -4.77 -10.20
N PHE A 29 -5.84 -5.34 -10.37
CA PHE A 29 -4.60 -4.57 -10.49
C PHE A 29 -3.72 -5.12 -11.60
N ASP A 30 -3.54 -4.31 -12.64
CA ASP A 30 -2.55 -4.55 -13.68
C ASP A 30 -1.37 -3.58 -13.47
N PRO A 31 -0.18 -4.05 -13.04
CA PRO A 31 0.98 -3.19 -12.84
C PRO A 31 1.51 -2.57 -14.13
N ALA A 32 1.19 -3.13 -15.29
CA ALA A 32 1.63 -2.59 -16.59
C ALA A 32 0.73 -1.45 -17.10
N ALA A 33 -0.48 -1.31 -16.55
CA ALA A 33 -1.40 -0.25 -16.95
C ALA A 33 -0.89 1.14 -16.53
N PRO A 34 -1.25 2.21 -17.27
CA PRO A 34 -0.96 3.59 -16.88
C PRO A 34 -1.43 3.92 -15.47
N ALA A 35 -0.66 4.74 -14.75
CA ALA A 35 -0.91 5.12 -13.36
C ALA A 35 -2.35 5.61 -13.09
N HIS A 36 -2.90 6.42 -13.99
CA HIS A 36 -4.25 6.92 -13.87
C HIS A 36 -5.31 5.82 -14.02
N GLU A 37 -5.10 4.84 -14.91
CA GLU A 37 -6.03 3.71 -15.12
C GLU A 37 -6.03 2.77 -13.91
N ARG A 38 -4.85 2.48 -13.34
CA ARG A 38 -4.75 1.68 -12.10
C ARG A 38 -5.50 2.33 -10.95
N GLY A 39 -5.32 3.64 -10.76
CA GLY A 39 -6.04 4.40 -9.74
C GLY A 39 -7.56 4.33 -9.92
N LEU A 40 -8.04 4.46 -11.15
CA LEU A 40 -9.47 4.35 -11.47
C LEU A 40 -10.00 2.93 -11.21
N ALA A 41 -9.28 1.89 -11.64
CA ALA A 41 -9.67 0.50 -11.44
C ALA A 41 -9.78 0.15 -9.95
N LEU A 42 -8.80 0.55 -9.14
CA LEU A 42 -8.81 0.34 -7.69
C LEU A 42 -9.95 1.09 -7.01
N ALA A 43 -10.17 2.35 -7.37
CA ALA A 43 -11.28 3.14 -6.82
C ALA A 43 -12.64 2.54 -7.22
N ALA A 44 -12.79 2.05 -8.45
CA ALA A 44 -14.02 1.44 -8.95
C ALA A 44 -14.35 0.11 -8.24
N ALA A 45 -13.34 -0.66 -7.83
CA ALA A 45 -13.48 -1.92 -7.11
C ALA A 45 -13.92 -1.75 -5.64
N LEU A 46 -13.88 -0.52 -5.10
CA LEU A 46 -14.36 -0.24 -3.75
C LEU A 46 -15.90 -0.30 -3.68
N PRO A 47 -16.47 -0.69 -2.52
CA PRO A 47 -17.90 -0.61 -2.31
C PRO A 47 -18.45 0.80 -2.53
N VAL A 48 -19.65 0.90 -3.11
CA VAL A 48 -20.29 2.18 -3.48
C VAL A 48 -20.26 3.23 -2.35
N PRO A 49 -20.59 2.91 -1.07
CA PRO A 49 -20.53 3.90 0.01
C PRO A 49 -19.15 4.54 0.17
N LEU A 50 -18.07 3.76 0.06
CA LEU A 50 -16.71 4.31 0.13
C LEU A 50 -16.37 5.17 -1.08
N ARG A 51 -16.80 4.77 -2.29
CA ARG A 51 -16.57 5.58 -3.49
C ARG A 51 -17.24 6.95 -3.37
N THR A 52 -18.46 6.98 -2.84
CA THR A 52 -19.17 8.25 -2.59
C THR A 52 -18.41 9.13 -1.61
N VAL A 53 -17.94 8.58 -0.48
CA VAL A 53 -17.13 9.33 0.50
C VAL A 53 -15.83 9.85 -0.13
N LEU A 54 -15.13 9.01 -0.90
CA LEU A 54 -13.90 9.40 -1.59
C LEU A 54 -14.12 10.53 -2.60
N ALA A 55 -15.22 10.48 -3.35
CA ALA A 55 -15.59 11.49 -4.33
C ALA A 55 -16.04 12.82 -3.68
N SER A 56 -16.67 12.75 -2.49
CA SER A 56 -17.16 13.93 -1.76
C SER A 56 -16.11 14.59 -0.86
N GLY A 57 -14.93 14.00 -0.69
CA GLY A 57 -13.86 14.59 0.10
C GLY A 57 -13.24 15.82 -0.56
N ARG A 58 -12.64 16.69 0.26
CA ARG A 58 -12.06 17.96 -0.21
C ARG A 58 -10.57 17.77 -0.49
N VAL A 59 -10.09 18.31 -1.59
CA VAL A 59 -8.65 18.34 -1.93
C VAL A 59 -8.15 19.76 -1.75
N GLU A 60 -7.27 19.97 -0.78
CA GLU A 60 -6.51 21.20 -0.65
C GLU A 60 -5.17 21.06 -1.38
N ARG A 61 -4.81 22.09 -2.13
CA ARG A 61 -3.55 22.16 -2.87
C ARG A 61 -2.70 23.26 -2.27
N ARG A 62 -1.55 22.91 -1.72
CA ARG A 62 -0.60 23.87 -1.14
C ARG A 62 0.72 23.84 -1.90
N PRO A 63 1.24 24.99 -2.34
CA PRO A 63 2.58 25.05 -2.91
C PRO A 63 3.59 24.65 -1.83
N ARG A 64 4.57 23.84 -2.21
CA ARG A 64 5.72 23.51 -1.37
C ARG A 64 6.92 24.33 -1.80
N PHE A 65 7.63 24.82 -0.80
CA PHE A 65 8.89 25.49 -0.97
C PHE A 65 9.92 24.78 -0.10
N GLY A 66 11.05 24.40 -0.68
CA GLY A 66 12.22 23.92 0.04
C GLY A 66 13.41 24.83 -0.18
N ASP A 67 14.58 24.35 0.21
CA ASP A 67 15.82 25.15 0.27
C ASP A 67 16.26 25.72 -1.09
N ARG A 68 15.75 25.16 -2.20
CA ARG A 68 16.05 25.60 -3.57
C ARG A 68 14.89 26.31 -4.27
N GLY A 69 13.83 26.68 -3.54
CA GLY A 69 12.67 27.36 -4.09
C GLY A 69 11.45 26.44 -4.20
N PHE A 70 10.70 26.55 -5.30
CA PHE A 70 9.44 25.83 -5.46
C PHE A 70 9.66 24.33 -5.74
N ASP A 71 9.14 23.49 -4.85
CA ASP A 71 9.29 22.02 -4.86
C ASP A 71 8.00 21.29 -5.26
N GLY A 72 7.10 22.00 -5.95
CA GLY A 72 5.84 21.46 -6.45
C GLY A 72 4.64 21.77 -5.57
N VAL A 73 3.54 21.03 -5.80
CA VAL A 73 2.28 21.18 -5.06
C VAL A 73 2.02 19.92 -4.24
N THR A 74 1.68 20.09 -2.97
CA THR A 74 1.13 18.98 -2.16
C THR A 74 -0.37 19.02 -2.22
N GLU A 75 -0.95 17.84 -2.47
CA GLU A 75 -2.39 17.61 -2.34
C GLU A 75 -2.67 16.95 -0.99
N GLU A 76 -3.48 17.62 -0.17
CA GLU A 76 -4.02 17.08 1.07
C GLU A 76 -5.51 16.78 0.85
N TRP A 77 -5.91 15.53 1.01
CA TRP A 77 -7.31 15.12 0.91
C TRP A 77 -7.88 14.94 2.31
N THR A 78 -9.03 15.56 2.57
CA THR A 78 -9.76 15.44 3.82
C THR A 78 -11.14 14.79 3.59
N PRO A 79 -11.57 13.87 4.46
CA PRO A 79 -12.88 13.27 4.35
C PRO A 79 -13.98 14.31 4.55
N PRO A 80 -15.16 14.13 3.93
CA PRO A 80 -16.31 14.99 4.19
C PRO A 80 -16.82 14.81 5.63
N ASP A 81 -17.64 15.74 6.09
CA ASP A 81 -18.37 15.58 7.35
C ASP A 81 -19.35 14.40 7.25
N GLY A 82 -19.68 13.78 8.39
CA GLY A 82 -20.65 12.67 8.43
C GLY A 82 -20.10 11.29 8.02
N VAL A 83 -18.77 11.10 8.05
CA VAL A 83 -18.20 9.74 7.93
C VAL A 83 -18.62 8.89 9.14
N SER A 84 -19.41 7.85 8.90
CA SER A 84 -19.88 6.93 9.93
C SER A 84 -18.85 5.87 10.33
N GLY A 85 -19.09 5.20 11.46
CA GLY A 85 -18.31 4.02 11.87
C GLY A 85 -18.32 2.88 10.83
N GLN A 86 -19.42 2.72 10.09
CA GLN A 86 -19.50 1.75 9.00
C GLN A 86 -18.53 2.09 7.86
N HIS A 87 -18.45 3.36 7.45
CA HIS A 87 -17.45 3.79 6.47
C HIS A 87 -16.03 3.50 6.97
N ALA A 88 -15.76 3.73 8.26
CA ALA A 88 -14.44 3.47 8.83
C ALA A 88 -14.07 1.97 8.85
N LEU A 89 -15.03 1.07 9.08
CA LEU A 89 -14.81 -0.39 8.99
C LEU A 89 -14.53 -0.82 7.55
N MET A 90 -15.30 -0.31 6.59
CA MET A 90 -15.10 -0.62 5.17
C MET A 90 -13.74 -0.11 4.68
N ALA A 91 -13.36 1.11 5.09
CA ALA A 91 -12.09 1.72 4.68
C ALA A 91 -10.88 0.96 5.24
N ARG A 92 -10.95 0.48 6.50
CA ARG A 92 -9.91 -0.38 7.08
C ARG A 92 -9.74 -1.67 6.31
N ARG A 93 -10.83 -2.39 6.02
CA ARG A 93 -10.77 -3.64 5.24
C ARG A 93 -10.15 -3.41 3.86
N ALA A 94 -10.55 -2.36 3.16
CA ALA A 94 -9.98 -2.01 1.86
C ALA A 94 -8.50 -1.61 1.94
N LEU A 95 -8.12 -0.87 2.99
CA LEU A 95 -6.73 -0.49 3.24
C LEU A 95 -5.85 -1.71 3.53
N ASP A 96 -6.32 -2.63 4.36
CA ASP A 96 -5.61 -3.86 4.70
C ASP A 96 -5.43 -4.74 3.46
N GLU A 97 -6.46 -4.85 2.60
CA GLU A 97 -6.37 -5.58 1.34
C GLU A 97 -5.35 -4.93 0.38
N LEU A 98 -5.40 -3.60 0.21
CA LEU A 98 -4.50 -2.86 -0.67
C LEU A 98 -3.03 -2.95 -0.19
N THR A 99 -2.81 -2.80 1.12
CA THR A 99 -1.45 -2.81 1.72
C THR A 99 -0.89 -4.21 1.91
N GLY A 100 -1.74 -5.21 2.13
CA GLY A 100 -1.34 -6.62 2.25
C GLY A 100 -1.12 -7.32 0.90
N SER A 101 -1.53 -6.72 -0.22
CA SER A 101 -1.37 -7.29 -1.56
C SER A 101 -0.59 -6.37 -2.49
N ILE A 102 -1.24 -5.34 -3.06
CA ILE A 102 -0.68 -4.50 -4.13
C ILE A 102 0.49 -3.65 -3.63
N LEU A 103 0.37 -3.06 -2.44
CA LEU A 103 1.43 -2.24 -1.83
C LEU A 103 2.31 -3.04 -0.85
N ALA A 104 2.21 -4.37 -0.86
CA ALA A 104 3.05 -5.21 -0.03
C ALA A 104 4.52 -5.05 -0.44
N PRO A 105 5.45 -4.84 0.51
CA PRO A 105 6.88 -4.80 0.24
C PRO A 105 7.38 -5.98 -0.59
N ALA A 106 8.29 -5.73 -1.52
CA ALA A 106 8.97 -6.78 -2.26
C ALA A 106 9.80 -7.69 -1.34
N SER A 107 9.97 -8.95 -1.73
CA SER A 107 10.90 -9.83 -1.02
C SER A 107 12.36 -9.41 -1.26
N PRO A 108 13.27 -9.64 -0.30
CA PRO A 108 14.70 -9.38 -0.49
C PRO A 108 15.28 -10.06 -1.74
N ASP A 109 14.86 -11.31 -2.01
CA ASP A 109 15.30 -12.06 -3.19
C ASP A 109 14.89 -11.39 -4.50
N HIS A 110 13.64 -10.87 -4.58
CA HIS A 110 13.18 -10.14 -5.75
C HIS A 110 14.00 -8.87 -5.96
N LEU A 111 14.23 -8.11 -4.88
CA LEU A 111 14.97 -6.85 -4.91
C LEU A 111 16.41 -7.08 -5.36
N LEU A 112 17.12 -8.02 -4.74
CA LEU A 112 18.51 -8.35 -5.07
C LEU A 112 18.64 -8.79 -6.53
N ALA A 113 17.80 -9.73 -6.96
CA ALA A 113 17.79 -10.20 -8.36
C ALA A 113 17.50 -9.05 -9.33
N ARG A 114 16.54 -8.18 -8.98
CA ARG A 114 16.14 -7.07 -9.84
C ARG A 114 17.23 -6.01 -9.96
N VAL A 115 17.88 -5.66 -8.85
CA VAL A 115 18.97 -4.68 -8.79
C VAL A 115 20.19 -5.19 -9.55
N LEU A 116 20.66 -6.41 -9.29
CA LEU A 116 21.81 -6.99 -9.99
C LEU A 116 21.59 -7.02 -11.51
N ALA A 117 20.40 -7.44 -11.93
CA ALA A 117 20.06 -7.45 -13.34
C ALA A 117 19.83 -6.05 -13.95
N LEU A 118 19.57 -5.01 -13.15
CA LEU A 118 19.58 -3.63 -13.63
C LEU A 118 21.03 -3.14 -13.80
N LEU A 119 21.88 -3.35 -12.79
CA LEU A 119 23.26 -2.88 -12.78
C LEU A 119 24.12 -3.55 -13.85
N SER A 120 23.82 -4.80 -14.24
CA SER A 120 24.51 -5.49 -15.33
C SER A 120 24.37 -4.80 -16.70
N HIS A 121 23.35 -3.97 -16.90
CA HIS A 121 23.23 -3.12 -18.10
C HIS A 121 24.18 -1.92 -18.07
N TYR A 122 24.76 -1.60 -16.91
CA TYR A 122 25.58 -0.43 -16.66
C TYR A 122 26.84 -0.80 -15.85
N PRO A 123 27.72 -1.67 -16.41
CA PRO A 123 28.86 -2.20 -15.67
C PRO A 123 29.81 -1.09 -15.23
N ALA A 124 30.19 -1.11 -13.94
CA ALA A 124 31.19 -0.19 -13.41
C ALA A 124 32.61 -0.70 -13.75
N LYS A 125 33.43 0.16 -14.38
CA LYS A 125 34.79 -0.22 -14.77
C LYS A 125 35.64 -0.49 -13.52
N GLY A 126 36.25 -1.68 -13.47
CA GLY A 126 37.17 -2.05 -12.39
C GLY A 126 36.51 -2.42 -11.06
N THR A 127 35.18 -2.56 -11.01
CA THR A 127 34.48 -3.05 -9.82
C THR A 127 34.48 -4.58 -9.82
N ALA A 128 34.92 -5.18 -8.72
CA ALA A 128 34.88 -6.63 -8.54
C ALA A 128 33.42 -7.12 -8.34
N PRO A 129 33.05 -8.31 -8.84
CA PRO A 129 31.69 -8.85 -8.70
C PRO A 129 31.17 -8.88 -7.25
N GLU A 130 32.05 -9.15 -6.29
CA GLU A 130 31.72 -9.21 -4.87
C GLU A 130 31.31 -7.82 -4.34
N VAL A 131 31.95 -6.76 -4.82
CA VAL A 131 31.60 -5.38 -4.45
C VAL A 131 30.27 -4.98 -5.07
N GLU A 132 30.00 -5.40 -6.31
CA GLU A 132 28.71 -5.15 -6.96
C GLU A 132 27.56 -5.88 -6.25
N HIS A 133 27.82 -7.07 -5.71
CA HIS A 133 26.87 -7.80 -4.87
C HIS A 133 26.56 -7.06 -3.57
N LEU A 134 27.58 -6.54 -2.86
CA LEU A 134 27.37 -5.75 -1.64
C LEU A 134 26.55 -4.48 -1.92
N VAL A 135 26.85 -3.76 -3.00
CA VAL A 135 26.07 -2.59 -3.42
C VAL A 135 24.61 -2.97 -3.70
N ALA A 136 24.37 -4.13 -4.32
CA ALA A 136 23.02 -4.59 -4.60
C ALA A 136 22.24 -4.97 -3.33
N LEU A 137 22.91 -5.47 -2.29
CA LEU A 137 22.30 -5.71 -0.97
C LEU A 137 21.89 -4.39 -0.30
N ASP A 138 22.75 -3.36 -0.31
CA ASP A 138 22.41 -2.04 0.23
C ASP A 138 21.19 -1.45 -0.49
N TRP A 139 21.15 -1.57 -1.82
CA TRP A 139 20.00 -1.12 -2.61
C TRP A 139 18.74 -1.92 -2.31
N ALA A 140 18.86 -3.22 -2.05
CA ALA A 140 17.72 -4.05 -1.69
C ALA A 140 17.13 -3.65 -0.33
N GLU A 141 17.96 -3.23 0.63
CA GLU A 141 17.50 -2.65 1.89
C GLU A 141 16.74 -1.33 1.64
N ASP A 142 17.34 -0.40 0.89
CA ASP A 142 16.78 0.92 0.60
C ASP A 142 15.48 0.87 -0.23
N LEU A 143 15.33 -0.16 -1.08
CA LEU A 143 14.13 -0.39 -1.89
C LEU A 143 13.10 -1.28 -1.20
N GLY A 144 13.42 -1.79 -0.01
CA GLY A 144 12.61 -2.74 0.76
C GLY A 144 11.24 -2.22 1.20
N GLU A 145 10.97 -0.91 1.08
CA GLU A 145 9.65 -0.33 1.36
C GLU A 145 8.68 -0.37 0.16
N PHE A 146 9.19 -0.63 -1.05
CA PHE A 146 8.40 -0.58 -2.27
C PHE A 146 7.88 -1.96 -2.69
N PRO A 147 6.70 -2.03 -3.34
CA PRO A 147 6.21 -3.28 -3.88
C PRO A 147 7.01 -3.72 -5.11
N ALA A 148 7.10 -5.03 -5.32
CA ALA A 148 7.92 -5.63 -6.39
C ALA A 148 7.62 -5.04 -7.77
N TRP A 149 6.34 -4.81 -8.08
CA TRP A 149 5.93 -4.24 -9.36
C TRP A 149 6.41 -2.79 -9.57
N ALA A 150 6.54 -1.99 -8.50
CA ALA A 150 7.00 -0.61 -8.60
C ALA A 150 8.51 -0.58 -8.89
N VAL A 151 9.28 -1.47 -8.25
CA VAL A 151 10.72 -1.64 -8.53
C VAL A 151 10.94 -2.13 -9.96
N ASP A 152 10.12 -3.07 -10.44
CA ASP A 152 10.17 -3.54 -11.83
C ASP A 152 9.82 -2.44 -12.83
N ALA A 153 8.81 -1.63 -12.54
CA ALA A 153 8.42 -0.48 -13.34
C ALA A 153 9.54 0.58 -13.38
N ALA A 154 10.13 0.91 -12.23
CA ALA A 154 11.24 1.85 -12.12
C ALA A 154 12.45 1.37 -12.94
N ALA A 155 12.87 0.11 -12.77
CA ALA A 155 13.98 -0.47 -13.52
C ALA A 155 13.71 -0.50 -15.03
N ARG A 156 12.46 -0.76 -15.45
CA ARG A 156 12.05 -0.69 -16.86
C ARG A 156 12.09 0.73 -17.40
N THR A 157 11.58 1.70 -16.65
CA THR A 157 11.59 3.12 -17.03
C THR A 157 13.00 3.64 -17.19
N TRP A 158 13.89 3.34 -16.23
CA TRP A 158 15.30 3.74 -16.30
C TRP A 158 15.97 3.22 -17.56
N ARG A 159 15.89 1.90 -17.82
CA ARG A 159 16.49 1.27 -19.01
C ARG A 159 16.00 1.83 -20.34
N ARG A 160 14.78 2.39 -20.38
CA ARG A 160 14.18 2.95 -21.60
C ARG A 160 14.50 4.42 -21.81
N THR A 161 14.85 5.15 -20.76
CA THR A 161 14.94 6.62 -20.80
C THR A 161 16.33 7.14 -20.50
N GLN A 162 17.16 6.37 -19.78
CA GLN A 162 18.46 6.80 -19.28
C GLN A 162 19.60 5.99 -19.90
N LYS A 163 20.72 6.69 -20.15
CA LYS A 163 21.93 6.12 -20.74
C LYS A 163 22.95 5.66 -19.70
N TRP A 164 22.89 6.24 -18.50
CA TRP A 164 23.91 6.08 -17.47
C TRP A 164 23.43 5.19 -16.33
N ARG A 165 24.38 4.70 -15.55
CA ARG A 165 24.11 3.91 -14.35
C ARG A 165 23.26 4.75 -13.37
N PRO A 166 22.15 4.21 -12.85
CA PRO A 166 21.36 4.93 -11.85
C PRO A 166 22.12 5.08 -10.54
N SER A 167 21.74 6.10 -9.78
CA SER A 167 21.94 6.14 -8.34
C SER A 167 20.74 5.51 -7.60
N ILE A 168 20.95 5.09 -6.35
CA ILE A 168 19.87 4.58 -5.50
C ILE A 168 18.77 5.63 -5.27
N ALA A 169 19.14 6.91 -5.14
CA ALA A 169 18.18 7.99 -4.94
C ALA A 169 17.23 8.15 -6.14
N GLU A 170 17.75 8.03 -7.37
CA GLU A 170 16.94 8.08 -8.58
C GLU A 170 16.02 6.86 -8.71
N MET A 171 16.51 5.67 -8.34
CA MET A 171 15.67 4.47 -8.35
C MET A 171 14.54 4.56 -7.33
N ARG A 172 14.81 5.07 -6.12
CA ARG A 172 13.77 5.33 -5.12
C ARG A 172 12.75 6.34 -5.62
N ALA A 173 13.18 7.45 -6.21
CA ALA A 173 12.29 8.43 -6.80
C ALA A 173 11.36 7.83 -7.87
N LEU A 174 11.89 6.97 -8.75
CA LEU A 174 11.07 6.27 -9.74
C LEU A 174 10.10 5.26 -9.10
N CYS A 175 10.47 4.61 -8.00
CA CYS A 175 9.58 3.72 -7.27
C CYS A 175 8.44 4.51 -6.61
N GLU A 176 8.75 5.64 -5.98
CA GLU A 176 7.77 6.57 -5.39
C GLU A 176 6.80 7.07 -6.45
N GLU A 177 7.30 7.54 -7.59
CA GLU A 177 6.47 7.98 -8.71
C GLU A 177 5.58 6.85 -9.24
N ALA A 178 6.11 5.63 -9.35
CA ALA A 178 5.38 4.48 -9.87
C ALA A 178 4.17 4.10 -9.00
N CYS A 179 4.28 4.17 -7.67
CA CYS A 179 3.23 3.78 -6.72
C CYS A 179 2.52 4.94 -6.00
N ALA A 180 2.79 6.19 -6.38
CA ALA A 180 2.16 7.37 -5.81
C ALA A 180 0.62 7.35 -5.86
N PRO A 181 -0.06 6.94 -6.96
CA PRO A 181 -1.52 6.89 -7.00
C PRO A 181 -2.12 5.90 -5.99
N GLU A 182 -1.52 4.72 -5.88
CA GLU A 182 -1.97 3.65 -4.98
C GLU A 182 -1.76 4.08 -3.51
N TRP A 183 -0.62 4.70 -3.20
CA TRP A 183 -0.38 5.29 -1.87
C TRP A 183 -1.28 6.49 -1.57
N ALA A 184 -1.65 7.29 -2.57
CA ALA A 184 -2.65 8.35 -2.40
C ALA A 184 -4.00 7.77 -2.01
N LEU A 185 -4.46 6.70 -2.68
CA LEU A 185 -5.69 6.01 -2.30
C LEU A 185 -5.62 5.42 -0.89
N ALA A 186 -4.52 4.74 -0.55
CA ALA A 186 -4.29 4.17 0.78
C ALA A 186 -4.38 5.24 1.88
N ARG A 187 -3.76 6.41 1.66
CA ARG A 187 -3.85 7.55 2.59
C ARG A 187 -5.29 8.05 2.76
N ARG A 188 -6.05 8.20 1.68
CA ARG A 188 -7.47 8.61 1.75
C ARG A 188 -8.32 7.60 2.53
N LEU A 189 -8.13 6.30 2.29
CA LEU A 189 -8.79 5.23 3.05
C LEU A 189 -8.43 5.30 4.54
N SER A 190 -7.16 5.55 4.86
CA SER A 190 -6.70 5.74 6.24
C SER A 190 -7.40 6.94 6.90
N SER A 191 -7.51 8.07 6.20
CA SER A 191 -8.21 9.25 6.72
C SER A 191 -9.70 8.99 6.97
N ILE A 192 -10.39 8.23 6.11
CA ILE A 192 -11.79 7.80 6.35
C ILE A 192 -11.87 6.90 7.59
N ALA A 193 -10.94 5.95 7.74
CA ALA A 193 -10.91 5.05 8.89
C ALA A 193 -10.73 5.80 10.21
N VAL A 194 -9.88 6.84 10.23
CA VAL A 194 -9.67 7.69 11.41
C VAL A 194 -10.91 8.54 11.70
N ALA A 195 -11.44 9.24 10.69
CA ALA A 195 -12.58 10.15 10.87
C ALA A 195 -13.84 9.43 11.41
N GLY A 196 -14.22 8.30 10.82
CA GLY A 196 -15.41 7.57 11.30
C GLY A 196 -15.22 6.82 12.63
N SER A 197 -13.97 6.69 13.12
CA SER A 197 -13.74 6.22 14.50
C SER A 197 -14.08 7.31 15.52
N ALA A 198 -13.75 8.57 15.20
CA ALA A 198 -14.04 9.71 16.08
C ALA A 198 -15.54 9.97 16.18
N SER A 199 -16.29 9.84 15.08
CA SER A 199 -17.75 10.03 15.08
C SER A 199 -18.55 8.90 15.74
N GLY A 200 -17.95 7.74 15.99
CA GLY A 200 -18.57 6.62 16.70
C GLY A 200 -18.29 6.59 18.21
N GLY A 201 -17.50 7.55 18.71
CA GLY A 201 -16.95 7.58 20.07
C GLY A 201 -17.73 8.40 21.10
N ASP A 202 -18.92 8.92 20.79
CA ASP A 202 -19.77 9.65 21.76
C ASP A 202 -20.48 8.70 22.76
N GLY A 203 -19.77 7.67 23.21
CA GLY A 203 -20.25 6.69 24.19
C GLY A 203 -19.12 5.79 24.71
N ALA A 204 -18.44 6.27 25.75
CA ALA A 204 -17.60 5.53 26.70
C ALA A 204 -16.13 5.22 26.34
N GLY A 205 -15.23 5.75 27.18
CA GLY A 205 -14.08 5.02 27.71
C GLY A 205 -12.70 5.43 27.18
N GLU A 206 -11.94 6.13 28.02
CA GLU A 206 -10.49 6.32 27.91
C GLU A 206 -9.75 4.99 27.69
N GLY A 207 -8.80 4.99 26.76
CA GLY A 207 -7.94 3.84 26.49
C GLY A 207 -6.82 4.19 25.52
N THR A 208 -5.68 4.55 26.08
CA THR A 208 -4.40 4.90 25.47
C THR A 208 -3.97 3.94 24.36
N GLY A 209 -3.77 4.44 23.13
CA GLY A 209 -3.32 3.69 21.97
C GLY A 209 -2.32 4.46 21.10
N HIS A 210 -1.25 4.97 21.71
CA HIS A 210 -0.09 5.51 20.98
C HIS A 210 0.70 4.35 20.37
N GLY A 211 0.70 4.19 19.04
CA GLY A 211 1.63 3.24 18.41
C GLY A 211 1.58 3.08 16.89
N ARG A 212 0.41 3.23 16.24
CA ARG A 212 0.30 2.91 14.80
C ARG A 212 0.18 4.12 13.87
N ALA A 213 -0.35 5.24 14.36
CA ALA A 213 -0.52 6.47 13.58
C ALA A 213 0.81 7.16 13.22
N GLY A 214 1.88 6.93 14.00
CA GLY A 214 3.20 7.52 13.76
C GLY A 214 3.90 6.99 12.50
N ARG A 215 3.59 5.76 12.05
CA ARG A 215 4.28 5.13 10.91
C ARG A 215 3.85 5.69 9.55
N LEU A 216 2.60 6.17 9.44
CA LEU A 216 2.10 6.79 8.21
C LEU A 216 2.55 8.25 8.07
N ARG A 217 2.90 8.92 9.18
CA ARG A 217 3.40 10.30 9.17
C ARG A 217 4.88 10.39 8.78
N ALA A 218 5.66 9.33 9.03
CA ALA A 218 7.09 9.29 8.68
C ALA A 218 7.35 9.17 7.16
N LEU A 219 6.43 8.56 6.41
CA LEU A 219 6.53 8.44 4.94
C LEU A 219 6.12 9.73 4.20
N ALA A 220 5.65 10.76 4.91
CA ALA A 220 5.20 12.02 4.32
C ALA A 220 6.32 13.08 4.16
N GLY A 221 7.53 12.81 4.64
CA GLY A 221 8.67 13.75 4.60
C GLY A 221 9.73 13.48 3.53
N GLY A 222 9.67 12.33 2.84
CA GLY A 222 10.67 11.96 1.84
C GLY A 222 10.34 12.51 0.46
N ALA A 223 10.33 13.82 0.28
CA ALA A 223 10.32 14.40 -1.07
C ALA A 223 11.73 14.25 -1.67
N VAL A 224 11.81 13.45 -2.73
CA VAL A 224 12.86 13.36 -3.75
C VAL A 224 13.79 14.57 -3.77
N ARG A 225 15.03 14.40 -3.29
CA ARG A 225 16.13 15.30 -3.62
C ARG A 225 16.61 14.94 -5.03
N ARG A 226 16.21 15.70 -6.05
CA ARG A 226 16.94 15.72 -7.33
C ARG A 226 18.27 16.45 -7.11
N MET A 227 19.37 15.69 -7.04
CA MET A 227 20.68 16.19 -7.47
C MET A 227 20.86 15.77 -8.93
N GLY A 228 21.27 16.74 -9.76
CA GLY A 228 21.41 16.56 -11.21
C GLY A 228 22.70 15.89 -11.62
#